data_AF-X1L3K3-F1
#
_entry.id   AF-X1L3K3-F1
#
_cell.length_a   1.000
_cell.length_b   1.000
_cell.length_c   1.000
_cell.angle_alpha   90.00
_cell.angle_beta   90.00
_cell.angle_gamma   90.00
#
_symmetry.space_group_name_H-M   'P 1'
#
loop_
_entity.id
_entity.type
_entity.pdbx_description
1 polymer ?
#
loop_
_entity_poly.entity_id
_entity_poly.type
_entity_poly.pdbx_seq_one_letter_code
_entity_poly.pdbx_strand_id
1 'polypeptide(L)'
;MPNLAALSAYCTRVGAGPMPTELKDETGDLIRERAHEYGTTTGRPRRCGWFDAVAARLSTRINGFTGAAITRLDILDTLPRLKICIGYKLDGQTVDYFPSSVTTLERCQPIYEELPGWQAPT
;
A
#
# COMPACT_ATOMS: atom_id res chain seq x y z
N MET A 1 -4.78 -21.04 17.68
CA MET A 1 -5.60 -19.90 17.21
C MET A 1 -4.89 -19.26 16.02
N PRO A 2 -5.61 -18.84 14.97
CA PRO A 2 -4.98 -18.19 13.81
C PRO A 2 -4.36 -16.85 14.23
N ASN A 3 -3.14 -16.58 13.77
CA ASN A 3 -2.47 -15.30 13.94
C ASN A 3 -2.68 -14.49 12.65
N LEU A 4 -3.55 -13.48 12.68
CA LEU A 4 -3.96 -12.76 11.46
C LEU A 4 -3.29 -11.40 11.35
N ALA A 5 -2.76 -11.10 10.17
CA ALA A 5 -2.34 -9.76 9.80
C ALA A 5 -3.58 -8.88 9.56
N ALA A 6 -3.64 -7.69 10.18
CA ALA A 6 -4.60 -6.66 9.80
C ALA A 6 -3.99 -5.78 8.70
N LEU A 7 -4.48 -5.90 7.48
CA LEU A 7 -3.97 -5.16 6.32
C LEU A 7 -5.09 -4.34 5.70
N SER A 8 -4.79 -3.10 5.35
CA SER A 8 -5.70 -2.30 4.49
C SER A 8 -5.48 -2.68 3.03
N ALA A 9 -6.51 -2.56 2.20
CA ALA A 9 -6.45 -2.81 0.75
C ALA A 9 -5.57 -1.81 -0.01
N TYR A 10 -5.12 -0.74 0.65
CA TYR A 10 -4.20 0.27 0.15
C TYR A 10 -3.26 0.70 1.28
N CYS A 11 -2.13 1.33 0.96
CA CYS A 11 -1.17 1.79 1.97
C CYS A 11 -1.38 3.26 2.30
N THR A 12 -1.18 3.63 3.58
CA THR A 12 -1.14 5.02 4.01
C THR A 12 0.06 5.30 4.88
N ARG A 13 0.49 6.57 4.92
CA ARG A 13 1.56 7.03 5.78
C ARG A 13 1.29 8.42 6.32
N VAL A 14 1.55 8.58 7.62
CA VAL A 14 1.67 9.89 8.28
C VAL A 14 3.15 10.25 8.33
N GLY A 15 3.47 11.49 7.97
CA GLY A 15 4.83 12.02 8.08
C GLY A 15 5.76 11.67 6.91
N ALA A 16 7.03 11.97 7.11
CA ALA A 16 8.08 11.92 6.09
C ALA A 16 8.67 10.49 5.92
N GLY A 17 9.56 10.37 4.94
CA GLY A 17 10.26 9.14 4.58
C GLY A 17 9.65 8.43 3.38
N PRO A 18 10.39 7.48 2.77
CA PRO A 18 10.02 6.87 1.51
C PRO A 18 8.79 5.98 1.64
N MET A 19 7.92 6.04 0.64
CA MET A 19 6.76 5.16 0.48
C MET A 19 6.74 4.79 -1.00
N PRO A 20 7.33 3.65 -1.39
CA PRO A 20 7.51 3.30 -2.80
C PRO A 20 6.20 3.32 -3.61
N THR A 21 5.08 2.95 -2.98
CA THR A 21 3.76 2.90 -3.62
C THR A 21 2.95 4.18 -3.50
N GLU A 22 3.52 5.28 -2.99
CA GLU A 22 2.82 6.56 -2.86
C GLU A 22 2.27 7.06 -4.18
N LEU A 23 0.99 7.43 -4.18
CA LEU A 23 0.29 8.06 -5.28
C LEU A 23 0.29 9.57 -5.08
N LYS A 24 0.72 10.28 -6.12
CA LYS A 24 0.76 11.76 -6.18
C LYS A 24 -0.13 12.30 -7.30
N ASP A 25 -1.08 11.48 -7.72
CA ASP A 25 -2.04 11.73 -8.79
C ASP A 25 -3.47 11.71 -8.23
N GLU A 26 -4.45 11.89 -9.11
CA GLU A 26 -5.88 11.94 -8.77
C GLU A 26 -6.38 10.63 -8.14
N THR A 27 -5.69 9.51 -8.37
CA THR A 27 -6.05 8.22 -7.74
C THR A 27 -5.73 8.25 -6.26
N GLY A 28 -4.55 8.79 -5.89
CA GLY A 28 -4.16 8.97 -4.49
C GLY A 28 -5.12 9.91 -3.74
N ASP A 29 -5.57 10.97 -4.42
CA ASP A 29 -6.55 11.91 -3.88
C ASP A 29 -7.92 11.25 -3.71
N LEU A 30 -8.40 10.51 -4.70
CA LEU A 30 -9.66 9.77 -4.63
C LEU A 30 -9.69 8.77 -3.48
N ILE A 31 -8.63 7.99 -3.30
CA ILE A 31 -8.51 7.03 -2.18
C ILE A 31 -8.58 7.79 -0.85
N ARG A 32 -7.83 8.90 -0.72
CA ARG A 32 -7.81 9.71 0.50
C ARG A 32 -9.18 10.25 0.86
N GLU A 33 -9.92 10.80 -0.12
CA GLU A 33 -11.25 11.36 0.11
C GLU A 33 -12.25 10.28 0.52
N ARG A 34 -12.33 9.18 -0.25
CA ARG A 34 -13.28 8.09 0.03
C ARG A 34 -13.03 7.44 1.39
N ALA A 35 -11.76 7.32 1.79
CA ALA A 35 -11.40 6.70 3.06
C ALA A 35 -11.34 7.66 4.26
N HIS A 36 -11.50 8.96 4.03
CA HIS A 36 -11.25 10.00 5.02
C HIS A 36 -9.88 9.87 5.70
N GLU A 37 -8.82 9.67 4.90
CA GLU A 37 -7.45 9.48 5.40
C GLU A 37 -6.81 10.81 5.82
N TYR A 38 -7.31 11.34 6.93
CA TYR A 38 -6.94 12.61 7.54
C TYR A 38 -6.57 12.43 9.01
N GLY A 39 -5.68 13.28 9.52
CA GLY A 39 -5.44 13.36 10.96
C GLY A 39 -6.68 13.86 11.68
N THR A 40 -7.15 13.14 12.71
CA THR A 40 -8.40 13.47 13.41
C THR A 40 -8.34 14.82 14.14
N THR A 41 -7.18 15.21 14.65
CA THR A 41 -6.99 16.50 15.35
C THR A 41 -6.59 17.63 14.40
N THR A 42 -5.64 17.37 13.50
CA THR A 42 -5.02 18.42 12.68
C THR A 42 -5.69 18.59 11.31
N GLY A 43 -6.52 17.64 10.88
CA GLY A 43 -7.06 17.59 9.52
C GLY A 43 -6.00 17.38 8.44
N ARG A 44 -4.74 17.10 8.79
CA ARG A 44 -3.66 16.98 7.80
C ARG A 44 -3.88 15.73 6.94
N PRO A 45 -3.79 15.82 5.59
CA PRO A 45 -3.93 14.66 4.71
C PRO A 45 -2.82 13.64 4.97
N ARG A 46 -3.19 12.36 4.98
CA ARG A 46 -2.24 11.25 4.93
C ARG A 46 -1.82 10.99 3.48
N ARG A 47 -0.60 10.51 3.32
CA ARG A 47 -0.12 10.04 2.02
C ARG A 47 -0.79 8.70 1.75
N CYS A 48 -1.34 8.53 0.55
CA CYS A 48 -2.03 7.30 0.12
C CYS A 48 -1.26 6.65 -1.02
N GLY A 49 -1.36 5.34 -1.14
CA GLY A 49 -0.67 4.59 -2.17
C GLY A 49 -1.25 3.20 -2.36
N TRP A 50 -0.84 2.54 -3.44
CA TRP A 50 -1.25 1.17 -3.72
C TRP A 50 -0.80 0.19 -2.65
N PHE A 51 -1.46 -0.97 -2.60
CA PHE A 51 -1.08 -2.06 -1.70
C PHE A 51 0.35 -2.52 -1.98
N ASP A 52 1.14 -2.64 -0.92
CA ASP A 52 2.53 -3.07 -0.99
C ASP A 52 2.70 -4.50 -0.45
N ALA A 53 2.70 -5.47 -1.37
CA ALA A 53 2.86 -6.87 -1.01
C ALA A 53 4.29 -7.21 -0.54
N VAL A 54 5.29 -6.40 -0.90
CA VAL A 54 6.68 -6.58 -0.44
C VAL A 54 6.77 -6.25 1.05
N ALA A 55 6.21 -5.12 1.46
CA ALA A 55 6.10 -4.72 2.86
C ALA A 55 5.23 -5.71 3.66
N ALA A 56 4.10 -6.15 3.11
CA ALA A 56 3.21 -7.12 3.76
C ALA A 56 3.90 -8.48 3.97
N ARG A 57 4.70 -8.96 3.00
CA ARG A 57 5.50 -10.19 3.14
C ARG A 57 6.54 -10.08 4.26
N LEU A 58 7.23 -8.94 4.37
CA LEU A 58 8.16 -8.69 5.48
C LEU A 58 7.42 -8.76 6.83
N SER A 59 6.29 -8.05 6.95
CA SER A 59 5.48 -8.04 8.17
C SER A 59 5.01 -9.45 8.56
N THR A 60 4.56 -10.24 7.58
CA THR A 60 4.16 -11.64 7.76
C THR A 60 5.31 -12.49 8.28
N ARG A 61 6.51 -12.36 7.69
CA ARG A 61 7.69 -13.12 8.10
C ARG A 61 8.13 -12.78 9.53
N ILE A 62 8.13 -11.51 9.90
CA ILE A 62 8.57 -11.05 11.22
C ILE A 62 7.60 -11.50 12.32
N ASN A 63 6.28 -11.42 12.04
CA ASN A 63 5.26 -11.66 13.06
C ASN A 63 4.70 -13.10 13.06
N GLY A 64 5.07 -13.94 12.09
CA GLY A 64 4.56 -15.30 11.98
C GLY A 64 3.05 -15.35 11.75
N PHE A 65 2.51 -14.45 10.92
CA PHE A 65 1.09 -14.46 10.57
C PHE A 65 0.75 -15.71 9.75
N THR A 66 -0.37 -16.35 10.07
CA THR A 66 -0.90 -17.55 9.40
C THR A 66 -2.07 -17.23 8.47
N GLY A 67 -2.48 -15.96 8.41
CA GLY A 67 -3.52 -15.46 7.52
C GLY A 67 -3.60 -13.94 7.57
N ALA A 68 -4.51 -13.34 6.79
CA ALA A 68 -4.72 -11.91 6.77
C ALA A 68 -6.21 -11.57 6.75
N ALA A 69 -6.57 -10.50 7.45
CA ALA A 69 -7.83 -9.80 7.30
C ALA A 69 -7.58 -8.54 6.46
N ILE A 70 -8.10 -8.52 5.23
CA ILE A 70 -8.04 -7.35 4.36
C ILE A 70 -9.23 -6.45 4.67
N THR A 71 -8.96 -5.17 4.90
CA THR A 71 -9.95 -4.17 5.30
C THR A 71 -10.00 -3.02 4.30
N ARG A 72 -11.06 -2.21 4.34
CA ARG A 72 -11.23 -1.00 3.50
C ARG A 72 -11.29 -1.30 1.99
N LEU A 73 -11.82 -2.45 1.61
CA LEU A 73 -11.91 -2.85 0.21
C LEU A 73 -12.90 -1.95 -0.57
N ASP A 74 -13.98 -1.55 0.08
CA ASP A 74 -15.04 -0.63 -0.38
C ASP A 74 -14.51 0.74 -0.87
N ILE A 75 -13.35 1.15 -0.36
CA ILE A 75 -12.69 2.38 -0.79
C ILE A 75 -12.29 2.30 -2.27
N LEU A 76 -11.99 1.10 -2.77
CA LEU A 76 -11.53 0.85 -4.13
C LEU A 76 -12.67 0.59 -5.12
N ASP A 77 -13.93 0.57 -4.66
CA ASP A 77 -15.11 0.16 -5.46
C ASP A 77 -15.26 0.88 -6.79
N THR A 78 -14.85 2.15 -6.88
CA THR A 78 -15.06 2.98 -8.08
C THR A 78 -13.90 2.94 -9.07
N LEU A 79 -12.81 2.26 -8.74
CA LEU A 79 -11.62 2.25 -9.58
C LEU A 79 -11.79 1.23 -10.72
N PRO A 80 -11.48 1.60 -11.98
CA PRO A 80 -11.57 0.67 -13.10
C PRO A 80 -10.41 -0.33 -13.13
N ARG A 81 -9.27 0.02 -12.50
CA ARG A 81 -8.05 -0.77 -12.44
C ARG A 81 -7.36 -0.56 -11.10
N LEU A 82 -6.75 -1.61 -10.59
CA LEU A 82 -6.00 -1.62 -9.34
C LEU A 82 -4.57 -2.03 -9.62
N LYS A 83 -3.63 -1.52 -8.82
CA LYS A 83 -2.23 -1.95 -8.86
C LYS A 83 -1.82 -2.52 -7.52
N ILE A 84 -1.10 -3.63 -7.55
CA ILE A 84 -0.51 -4.27 -6.39
C ILE A 84 1.00 -4.31 -6.59
N CYS A 85 1.76 -3.74 -5.66
CA CYS A 85 3.22 -3.77 -5.75
C CYS A 85 3.72 -5.16 -5.33
N ILE A 86 4.30 -5.88 -6.29
CA ILE A 86 4.75 -7.27 -6.13
C ILE A 86 6.28 -7.40 -5.97
N GLY A 87 7.02 -6.31 -6.21
CA GLY A 87 8.47 -6.21 -6.12
C GLY A 87 8.92 -4.77 -6.28
N TYR A 88 10.21 -4.51 -6.12
CA TYR A 88 10.82 -3.22 -6.39
C TYR A 88 11.91 -3.34 -7.46
N LYS A 89 12.03 -2.32 -8.30
CA LYS A 89 13.22 -2.06 -9.10
C LYS A 89 14.16 -1.18 -8.29
N LEU A 90 15.35 -1.68 -8.00
CA LEU A 90 16.39 -1.01 -7.24
C LEU A 90 17.68 -1.03 -8.04
N ASP A 91 18.17 0.15 -8.44
CA ASP A 91 19.44 0.30 -9.16
C ASP A 91 19.57 -0.63 -10.39
N GLY A 92 18.45 -0.81 -11.12
CA GLY A 92 18.36 -1.65 -12.31
C GLY A 92 18.02 -3.13 -12.05
N GLN A 93 18.07 -3.59 -10.80
CA GLN A 93 17.77 -4.96 -10.41
C GLN A 93 16.36 -5.08 -9.84
N THR A 94 15.73 -6.24 -10.02
CA THR A 94 14.46 -6.56 -9.36
C THR A 94 14.73 -7.21 -8.02
N VAL A 95 14.10 -6.70 -6.97
CA VAL A 95 14.15 -7.25 -5.61
C VAL A 95 12.73 -7.48 -5.10
N ASP A 96 12.54 -8.53 -4.31
CA ASP A 96 11.25 -8.92 -3.73
C ASP A 96 11.25 -8.83 -2.19
N TYR A 97 12.27 -8.19 -1.62
CA TYR A 97 12.40 -7.93 -0.20
C TYR A 97 12.32 -6.43 0.09
N PHE A 98 11.85 -6.11 1.29
CA PHE A 98 11.80 -4.74 1.78
C PHE A 98 13.20 -4.32 2.30
N PRO A 99 13.86 -3.30 1.72
CA PRO A 99 15.19 -2.89 2.15
C PRO A 99 15.23 -2.41 3.60
N SER A 100 16.30 -2.74 4.31
CA SER A 100 16.54 -2.30 5.70
C SER A 100 17.01 -0.85 5.82
N SER A 101 17.62 -0.31 4.75
CA SER A 101 18.10 1.07 4.71
C SER A 101 17.05 2.02 4.11
N VAL A 102 16.81 3.14 4.77
CA VAL A 102 15.93 4.22 4.29
C VAL A 102 16.40 4.76 2.93
N THR A 103 17.71 4.97 2.76
CA THR A 103 18.27 5.51 1.51
C THR A 103 18.16 4.53 0.35
N THR A 104 18.12 3.22 0.64
CA THR A 104 17.88 2.18 -0.37
C THR A 104 16.40 2.10 -0.72
N LEU A 105 15.52 2.15 0.28
CA LEU A 105 14.07 2.15 0.09
C LEU A 105 13.60 3.37 -0.72
N GLU A 106 14.25 4.52 -0.56
CA GLU A 106 13.95 5.75 -1.31
C GLU A 106 14.25 5.63 -2.81
N ARG A 107 15.18 4.77 -3.21
CA ARG A 107 15.49 4.50 -4.63
C ARG A 107 14.62 3.40 -5.24
N CYS A 108 13.80 2.73 -4.44
CA CYS A 108 12.95 1.64 -4.91
C CYS A 108 11.79 2.19 -5.74
N GLN A 109 11.67 1.72 -6.98
CA GLN A 109 10.52 1.96 -7.83
C GLN A 109 9.59 0.73 -7.77
N PRO A 110 8.29 0.89 -7.49
CA PRO A 110 7.38 -0.23 -7.39
C PRO A 110 7.19 -0.93 -8.74
N ILE A 111 7.21 -2.26 -8.72
CA ILE A 111 6.80 -3.11 -9.84
C ILE A 111 5.38 -3.58 -9.53
N TYR A 112 4.45 -3.20 -10.40
CA TYR A 112 3.03 -3.45 -10.21
C TYR A 112 2.54 -4.64 -11.03
N GLU A 113 1.73 -5.47 -10.40
CA GLU A 113 0.72 -6.26 -11.09
C GLU A 113 -0.57 -5.42 -11.19
N GLU A 114 -1.19 -5.41 -12.36
CA GLU A 114 -2.43 -4.66 -12.61
C GLU A 114 -3.61 -5.62 -12.70
N LEU A 115 -4.67 -5.31 -11.95
CA LEU A 115 -5.90 -6.09 -11.90
C LEU A 115 -7.08 -5.22 -12.36
N PRO A 116 -8.09 -5.80 -13.00
CA PRO A 116 -9.34 -5.09 -13.24
C PRO A 116 -9.98 -4.73 -11.90
N GLY A 117 -10.44 -3.49 -11.77
CA GLY A 117 -11.34 -3.12 -10.69
C GLY A 117 -12.76 -3.59 -10.99
N TRP A 118 -13.62 -3.61 -9.98
CA TRP A 118 -14.96 -4.20 -10.09
C TRP A 118 -16.07 -3.17 -10.35
N GLN A 119 -15.85 -1.88 -10.06
CA GLN A 119 -16.81 -0.80 -10.38
C GLN A 119 -18.23 -1.06 -9.87
N ALA A 120 -18.33 -1.70 -8.70
CA ALA A 120 -19.57 -2.06 -8.04
C ALA A 120 -19.39 -1.98 -6.52
N PRO A 121 -20.46 -1.76 -5.74
CA PRO A 121 -20.37 -1.86 -4.28
C PRO A 121 -19.96 -3.28 -3.84
N THR A 122 -18.99 -3.37 -2.93
CA THR A 122 -18.62 -4.63 -2.26
C THR A 122 -19.44 -4.90 -1.00
#